data_AF-A0A1L9NUF0-F1
#
_entry.id   AF-A0A1L9NUF0-F1
#
_cell.length_a   1.000
_cell.length_b   1.000
_cell.length_c   1.000
_cell.angle_alpha   90.00
_cell.angle_beta   90.00
_cell.angle_gamma   90.00
#
_symmetry.space_group_name_H-M   'P 1'
#
loop_
_entity.id
_entity.type
_entity.pdbx_description
1 polymer ?
#
loop_
_entity_poly.entity_id
_entity_poly.type
_entity_poly.pdbx_seq_one_letter_code
_entity_poly.pdbx_strand_id
1 'polypeptide(L)'
;MPVEVNQFIYGNSLVNFAGGSAQSNVPYWMNQFSDAAGNTYAANGGYGFLRQFADREEPSNEWGFQGVTGLWDSDVAGFDDVSFDSVLLTPGNFIQGLAPDEPYPGDTRSPLDASIDVVRETIADQPNAQFFVYEGWGDLGSLYGFPVTDSQL
;
A
#
# COMPACT_ATOMS: atom_id res chain seq x y z
N MET A 1 12.01 -17.19 -18.60
CA MET A 1 11.61 -15.96 -19.30
C MET A 1 11.57 -14.87 -18.24
N PRO A 2 12.19 -13.70 -18.45
CA PRO A 2 12.06 -12.56 -17.55
C PRO A 2 10.59 -12.21 -17.31
N VAL A 3 10.26 -11.81 -16.09
CA VAL A 3 8.94 -11.29 -15.71
C VAL A 3 9.07 -9.78 -15.50
N GLU A 4 8.06 -9.05 -15.95
CA GLU A 4 7.86 -7.64 -15.63
C GLU A 4 6.69 -7.54 -14.65
N VAL A 5 6.86 -6.78 -13.59
CA VAL A 5 5.81 -6.54 -12.59
C VAL A 5 5.62 -5.06 -12.37
N ASN A 6 4.39 -4.61 -12.57
CA ASN A 6 3.96 -3.23 -12.43
C ASN A 6 2.94 -3.16 -11.30
N GLN A 7 3.29 -2.48 -10.20
CA GLN A 7 2.48 -2.46 -8.98
C GLN A 7 2.01 -1.05 -8.62
N PHE A 8 0.73 -0.92 -8.26
CA PHE A 8 0.22 0.26 -7.58
C PHE A 8 0.06 -0.02 -6.08
N ILE A 9 0.41 0.94 -5.23
CA ILE A 9 0.37 0.78 -3.77
C ILE A 9 -0.47 1.87 -3.12
N TYR A 10 -1.58 1.46 -2.51
CA TYR A 10 -2.28 2.24 -1.50
C TYR A 10 -1.57 2.06 -0.17
N GLY A 11 -0.68 2.99 0.16
CA GLY A 11 0.32 2.77 1.18
C GLY A 11 0.45 3.87 2.22
N ASN A 12 1.29 3.60 3.21
CA ASN A 12 1.60 4.52 4.29
C ASN A 12 3.10 4.48 4.61
N SER A 13 3.49 5.16 5.69
CA SER A 13 4.90 5.32 6.07
C SER A 13 5.64 4.02 6.39
N LEU A 14 4.92 2.90 6.62
CA LEU A 14 5.55 1.59 6.83
C LEU A 14 6.08 0.97 5.53
N VAL A 15 5.53 1.38 4.40
CA VAL A 15 5.95 0.92 3.07
C VAL A 15 6.91 1.94 2.44
N ASN A 16 6.60 3.23 2.60
CA ASN A 16 7.42 4.35 2.11
C ASN A 16 7.73 5.34 3.24
N PHE A 17 8.93 5.28 3.80
CA PHE A 17 9.39 6.23 4.79
C PHE A 17 10.09 7.43 4.13
N ALA A 18 9.32 8.49 3.83
CA ALA A 18 9.83 9.71 3.19
C ALA A 18 11.03 10.38 3.90
N GLY A 19 11.14 10.20 5.23
CA GLY A 19 12.25 10.77 6.02
C GLY A 19 13.55 9.97 5.96
N GLY A 20 13.54 8.80 5.31
CA GLY A 20 14.67 7.89 5.22
C GLY A 20 15.39 7.95 3.87
N SER A 21 16.30 6.99 3.67
CA SER A 21 16.93 6.76 2.36
C SER A 21 16.10 5.79 1.52
N ALA A 22 16.44 5.58 0.25
CA ALA A 22 15.72 4.61 -0.59
C ALA A 22 15.66 3.21 0.04
N GLN A 23 16.70 2.81 0.78
CA GLN A 23 16.80 1.53 1.47
C GLN A 23 15.82 1.36 2.64
N SER A 24 15.13 2.42 3.09
CA SER A 24 14.06 2.29 4.08
C SER A 24 12.70 1.95 3.48
N ASN A 25 12.61 1.83 2.15
CA ASN A 25 11.33 1.73 1.44
C ASN A 25 11.20 0.36 0.76
N VAL A 26 10.03 -0.26 0.87
CA VAL A 26 9.78 -1.60 0.31
C VAL A 26 9.98 -1.66 -1.21
N PRO A 27 9.47 -0.71 -2.03
CA PRO A 27 9.63 -0.77 -3.48
C PRO A 27 11.07 -0.79 -3.97
N TYR A 28 12.00 -0.16 -3.21
CA TYR A 28 13.43 -0.23 -3.51
C TYR A 28 13.95 -1.67 -3.46
N TRP A 29 13.64 -2.40 -2.39
CA TRP A 29 14.09 -3.79 -2.23
C TRP A 29 13.42 -4.73 -3.21
N MET A 30 12.14 -4.53 -3.51
CA MET A 30 11.45 -5.29 -4.56
C MET A 30 12.15 -5.13 -5.91
N ASN A 31 12.56 -3.91 -6.27
CA ASN A 31 13.37 -3.68 -7.46
C ASN A 31 14.71 -4.40 -7.40
N GLN A 32 15.45 -4.29 -6.29
CA GLN A 32 16.75 -4.97 -6.15
C GLN A 32 16.63 -6.50 -6.28
N PHE A 33 15.59 -7.10 -5.71
CA PHE A 33 15.36 -8.55 -5.80
C PHE A 33 14.93 -8.99 -7.20
N SER A 34 14.07 -8.22 -7.86
CA SER A 34 13.69 -8.47 -9.26
C SER A 34 14.89 -8.39 -10.19
N ASP A 35 15.69 -7.33 -10.09
CA ASP A 35 16.89 -7.13 -10.91
C ASP A 35 17.89 -8.29 -10.70
N ALA A 36 18.13 -8.67 -9.45
CA ALA A 36 19.02 -9.79 -9.12
C ALA A 36 18.53 -11.13 -9.70
N ALA A 37 17.21 -11.30 -9.89
CA ALA A 37 16.61 -12.46 -10.51
C ALA A 37 16.49 -12.36 -12.04
N GLY A 38 16.91 -11.24 -12.65
CA GLY A 38 16.77 -10.99 -14.09
C GLY A 38 15.34 -10.61 -14.52
N ASN A 39 14.56 -10.03 -13.62
CA ASN A 39 13.21 -9.50 -13.82
C ASN A 39 13.22 -7.97 -13.74
N THR A 40 12.10 -7.32 -14.06
CA THR A 40 11.91 -5.87 -13.91
C THR A 40 10.76 -5.56 -12.98
N TYR A 41 10.86 -4.42 -12.27
CA TYR A 41 9.84 -3.97 -11.34
C TYR A 41 9.58 -2.47 -11.50
N ALA A 42 8.31 -2.11 -11.58
CA ALA A 42 7.85 -0.73 -11.55
C ALA A 42 6.84 -0.53 -10.43
N ALA A 43 6.85 0.65 -9.82
CA ALA A 43 5.92 0.97 -8.75
C ALA A 43 5.47 2.42 -8.77
N ASN A 44 4.17 2.60 -8.57
CA ASN A 44 3.53 3.86 -8.23
C ASN A 44 2.80 3.69 -6.89
N GLY A 45 2.46 4.79 -6.23
CA GLY A 45 1.67 4.72 -5.01
C GLY A 45 1.42 6.06 -4.37
N GLY A 46 0.58 6.02 -3.35
CA GLY A 46 0.17 7.20 -2.61
C GLY A 46 0.02 6.94 -1.12
N TYR A 47 0.19 8.00 -0.34
CA TYR A 47 0.05 8.02 1.09
C TYR A 47 -1.41 8.09 1.53
N GLY A 48 -1.74 7.30 2.54
CA GLY A 48 -3.00 7.42 3.27
C GLY A 48 -3.32 6.17 4.08
N PHE A 49 -4.60 6.04 4.42
CA PHE A 49 -5.17 4.87 5.09
C PHE A 49 -6.47 4.48 4.41
N LEU A 50 -6.94 3.25 4.62
CA LEU A 50 -8.12 2.67 3.95
C LEU A 50 -9.30 3.64 3.83
N ARG A 51 -9.71 4.29 4.94
CA ARG A 51 -10.84 5.25 4.90
C ARG A 51 -10.58 6.47 4.00
N GLN A 52 -9.34 6.94 3.93
CA GLN A 52 -8.97 8.07 3.07
C GLN A 52 -8.88 7.64 1.60
N PHE A 53 -8.44 6.42 1.34
CA PHE A 53 -8.43 5.87 -0.02
C PHE A 53 -9.86 5.69 -0.53
N ALA A 54 -10.77 5.18 0.30
CA ALA A 54 -12.19 5.01 -0.02
C ALA A 54 -12.98 6.33 -0.18
N ASP A 55 -12.38 7.48 0.15
CA ASP A 55 -13.01 8.80 -0.03
C ASP A 55 -12.46 9.55 -1.25
N ARG A 56 -11.46 8.98 -1.95
CA ARG A 56 -10.83 9.60 -3.11
C ARG A 56 -11.53 9.12 -4.37
N GLU A 57 -11.85 10.07 -5.25
CA GLU A 57 -12.34 9.76 -6.60
C GLU A 57 -11.25 9.12 -7.47
N GLU A 58 -9.98 9.47 -7.23
CA GLU A 58 -8.82 8.95 -7.97
C GLU A 58 -7.66 8.64 -6.98
N PRO A 59 -6.89 7.57 -7.18
CA PRO A 59 -5.73 7.28 -6.34
C PRO A 59 -4.68 8.39 -6.42
N SER A 60 -3.95 8.58 -5.34
CA SER A 60 -2.85 9.54 -5.33
C SER A 60 -1.56 8.89 -5.84
N ASN A 61 -0.73 9.66 -6.52
CA ASN A 61 0.49 9.19 -7.16
C ASN A 61 1.68 10.11 -6.83
N GLU A 62 1.99 10.21 -5.54
CA GLU A 62 3.04 11.09 -5.04
C GLU A 62 4.35 10.37 -4.70
N TRP A 63 4.44 9.05 -4.93
CA TRP A 63 5.62 8.26 -4.62
C TRP A 63 6.60 8.21 -5.79
N GLY A 64 7.88 8.38 -5.47
CA GLY A 64 9.00 8.11 -6.37
C GLY A 64 10.16 7.50 -5.59
N PHE A 65 10.86 6.55 -6.21
CA PHE A 65 11.96 5.82 -5.57
C PHE A 65 13.19 5.78 -6.46
N GLN A 66 14.37 5.94 -5.86
CA GLN A 66 15.61 5.84 -6.61
C GLN A 66 15.75 4.44 -7.22
N GLY A 67 15.91 4.40 -8.55
CA GLY A 67 16.15 3.17 -9.31
C GLY A 67 14.90 2.34 -9.59
N VAL A 68 13.71 2.78 -9.16
CA VAL A 68 12.45 2.12 -9.48
C VAL A 68 11.72 2.96 -10.51
N THR A 69 11.28 2.34 -11.60
CA THR A 69 10.45 3.01 -12.61
C THR A 69 9.05 3.29 -12.05
N GLY A 70 8.55 4.50 -12.27
CA GLY A 70 7.13 4.82 -12.15
C GLY A 70 6.48 4.82 -13.54
N LEU A 71 5.36 4.12 -13.70
CA LEU A 71 4.67 3.98 -14.98
C LEU A 71 3.55 4.99 -15.21
N TRP A 72 2.96 5.45 -14.11
CA TRP A 72 1.88 6.41 -14.14
C TRP A 72 2.39 7.79 -13.73
N ASP A 73 1.95 8.80 -14.47
CA ASP A 73 2.07 10.21 -14.13
C ASP A 73 0.65 10.80 -14.18
N SER A 74 0.14 11.17 -13.00
CA SER A 74 -1.23 11.64 -12.82
C SER A 74 -1.47 13.04 -13.41
N ASP A 75 -0.42 13.76 -13.79
CA ASP A 75 -0.56 15.07 -14.44
C ASP A 75 -0.93 14.95 -15.93
N VAL A 76 -0.78 13.77 -16.53
CA VAL A 76 -0.93 13.55 -17.99
C VAL A 76 -1.86 12.40 -18.38
N ALA A 77 -2.16 11.48 -17.47
CA ALA A 77 -3.02 10.32 -17.74
C ALA A 77 -3.90 9.99 -16.52
N GLY A 78 -5.12 9.53 -16.78
CA GLY A 78 -6.00 8.94 -15.75
C GLY A 78 -5.42 7.65 -15.20
N PHE A 79 -5.96 7.17 -14.07
CA PHE A 79 -5.53 5.88 -13.54
C PHE A 79 -6.00 4.71 -14.42
N ASP A 80 -7.13 4.84 -15.11
CA ASP A 80 -7.68 3.89 -16.08
C ASP A 80 -6.92 3.86 -17.42
N ASP A 81 -6.12 4.88 -17.72
CA ASP A 81 -5.27 4.95 -18.91
C ASP A 81 -4.00 4.08 -18.83
N VAL A 82 -3.67 3.58 -17.63
CA VAL A 82 -2.51 2.71 -17.38
C VAL A 82 -2.96 1.33 -16.89
N SER A 83 -2.07 0.34 -16.93
CA SER A 83 -2.37 -1.02 -16.45
C SER A 83 -1.33 -1.48 -15.45
N PHE A 84 -1.80 -1.84 -14.26
CA PHE A 84 -0.99 -2.47 -13.22
C PHE A 84 -1.26 -3.98 -13.15
N ASP A 85 -0.22 -4.77 -12.96
CA ASP A 85 -0.32 -6.22 -12.75
C ASP A 85 -0.85 -6.54 -11.36
N SER A 86 -0.54 -5.68 -10.38
CA SER A 86 -0.99 -5.85 -9.01
C SER A 86 -1.28 -4.54 -8.28
N VAL A 87 -2.17 -4.63 -7.31
CA VAL A 87 -2.50 -3.54 -6.39
C VAL A 87 -2.32 -4.03 -4.96
N LEU A 88 -1.56 -3.27 -4.16
CA LEU A 88 -1.33 -3.55 -2.75
C LEU A 88 -2.08 -2.54 -1.87
N LEU A 89 -2.95 -3.04 -1.00
CA LEU A 89 -3.61 -2.26 0.04
C LEU A 89 -2.86 -2.44 1.35
N THR A 90 -2.50 -1.33 2.01
CA THR A 90 -1.77 -1.32 3.28
C THR A 90 -2.65 -0.75 4.39
N PRO A 91 -3.30 -1.59 5.22
CA PRO A 91 -4.00 -1.14 6.41
C PRO A 91 -3.09 -0.42 7.41
N GLY A 92 -3.68 0.40 8.28
CA GLY A 92 -2.95 1.04 9.36
C GLY A 92 -2.61 0.04 10.47
N ASN A 93 -1.34 -0.09 10.81
CA ASN A 93 -0.87 -1.07 11.80
C ASN A 93 -1.16 -0.71 13.27
N PHE A 94 -1.58 0.52 13.55
CA PHE A 94 -1.94 1.00 14.89
C PHE A 94 -3.40 0.71 15.26
N ILE A 95 -4.19 0.14 14.34
CA ILE A 95 -5.58 -0.22 14.56
C ILE A 95 -5.65 -1.72 14.88
N GLN A 96 -5.42 -2.06 16.14
CA GLN A 96 -5.27 -3.46 16.59
C GLN A 96 -6.38 -3.95 17.51
N GLY A 97 -7.17 -3.03 18.08
CA GLY A 97 -8.17 -3.35 19.10
C GLY A 97 -9.62 -3.43 18.58
N LEU A 98 -9.81 -3.39 17.25
CA LEU A 98 -11.13 -3.35 16.62
C LEU A 98 -11.27 -4.55 15.70
N ALA A 99 -12.48 -5.12 15.66
CA ALA A 99 -12.81 -6.10 14.63
C ALA A 99 -12.80 -5.42 13.24
N PRO A 100 -12.53 -6.15 12.14
CA PRO A 100 -12.51 -5.56 10.81
C PRO A 100 -13.82 -4.88 10.39
N ASP A 101 -14.96 -5.34 10.91
CA ASP A 101 -16.31 -4.82 10.65
C ASP A 101 -16.78 -3.80 11.69
N GLU A 102 -15.94 -3.47 12.69
CA GLU A 102 -16.23 -2.42 13.65
C GLU A 102 -15.86 -1.04 13.06
N PRO A 103 -16.75 -0.03 13.13
CA PRO A 103 -16.46 1.31 12.63
C PRO A 103 -15.22 1.94 13.29
N TYR A 104 -14.49 2.76 12.53
CA TYR A 104 -13.42 3.57 13.12
C TYR A 104 -13.98 4.50 14.22
N PRO A 105 -13.22 4.79 15.28
CA PRO A 105 -13.66 5.72 16.31
C PRO A 105 -13.97 7.11 15.71
N GLY A 106 -15.21 7.57 15.88
CA GLY A 106 -15.69 8.84 15.34
C GLY A 106 -16.10 8.81 13.86
N ASP A 107 -16.19 7.62 13.26
CA ASP A 107 -16.63 7.38 11.89
C ASP A 107 -17.81 6.39 11.88
N THR A 108 -18.49 6.26 10.75
CA THR A 108 -19.49 5.22 10.49
C THR A 108 -18.94 4.06 9.67
N ARG A 109 -17.79 4.24 9.00
CA ARG A 109 -17.17 3.23 8.14
C ARG A 109 -16.23 2.32 8.94
N SER A 110 -16.24 1.02 8.64
CA SER A 110 -15.28 0.04 9.18
C SER A 110 -14.05 -0.14 8.27
N PRO A 111 -12.94 -0.74 8.76
CA PRO A 111 -11.82 -1.15 7.90
C PRO A 111 -12.23 -2.07 6.76
N LEU A 112 -13.17 -2.98 7.02
CA LEU A 112 -13.70 -3.90 6.01
C LEU A 112 -14.46 -3.15 4.93
N ASP A 113 -15.38 -2.24 5.31
CA ASP A 113 -16.14 -1.44 4.35
C ASP A 113 -15.20 -0.58 3.48
N ALA A 114 -14.23 0.09 4.11
CA ALA A 114 -13.24 0.89 3.39
C ALA A 114 -12.42 0.05 2.41
N SER A 115 -12.01 -1.17 2.79
CA SER A 115 -11.28 -2.06 1.89
C SER A 115 -12.15 -2.52 0.72
N ILE A 116 -13.42 -2.82 0.97
CA ILE A 116 -14.38 -3.22 -0.06
C ILE A 116 -14.60 -2.09 -1.07
N ASP A 117 -14.77 -0.86 -0.59
CA ASP A 117 -14.99 0.31 -1.46
C ASP A 117 -13.75 0.58 -2.33
N VAL A 118 -12.55 0.61 -1.74
CA VAL A 118 -11.29 0.76 -2.49
C VAL A 118 -11.16 -0.32 -3.55
N VAL A 119 -11.31 -1.61 -3.18
CA VAL A 119 -11.17 -2.70 -4.17
C VAL A 119 -12.22 -2.60 -5.27
N ARG A 120 -13.48 -2.25 -4.93
CA ARG A 120 -14.57 -2.12 -5.91
C ARG A 120 -14.33 -0.99 -6.89
N GLU A 121 -13.80 0.13 -6.43
CA GLU A 121 -13.48 1.28 -7.27
C GLU A 121 -12.25 0.96 -8.13
N THR A 122 -11.16 0.50 -7.53
CA THR A 122 -9.93 0.16 -8.26
C THR A 122 -10.15 -0.92 -9.32
N ILE A 123 -10.98 -1.94 -9.08
CA ILE A 123 -11.21 -3.01 -10.07
C ILE A 123 -12.02 -2.53 -11.28
N ALA A 124 -12.74 -1.40 -11.17
CA ALA A 124 -13.40 -0.79 -12.32
C ALA A 124 -12.38 -0.27 -13.33
N ASP A 125 -11.28 0.32 -12.85
CA ASP A 125 -10.21 0.89 -13.68
C ASP A 125 -9.11 -0.13 -13.99
N GLN A 126 -8.86 -1.07 -13.07
CA GLN A 126 -7.79 -2.07 -13.13
C GLN A 126 -8.36 -3.50 -13.07
N PRO A 127 -9.19 -3.93 -14.04
CA PRO A 127 -9.95 -5.19 -13.98
C PRO A 127 -9.09 -6.46 -14.01
N ASN A 128 -7.83 -6.35 -14.45
CA ASN A 128 -6.90 -7.47 -14.56
C ASN A 128 -5.86 -7.53 -13.43
N ALA A 129 -5.83 -6.52 -12.55
CA ALA A 129 -4.83 -6.46 -11.50
C ALA A 129 -5.10 -7.49 -10.40
N GLN A 130 -4.04 -8.11 -9.90
CA GLN A 130 -4.10 -8.95 -8.71
C GLN A 130 -4.08 -8.08 -7.44
N PHE A 131 -5.09 -8.23 -6.60
CA PHE A 131 -5.18 -7.50 -5.33
C PHE A 131 -4.52 -8.24 -4.18
N PHE A 132 -3.77 -7.49 -3.37
CA PHE A 132 -3.14 -7.97 -2.14
C PHE A 132 -3.50 -7.05 -0.98
N VAL A 133 -3.74 -7.63 0.19
CA VAL A 133 -3.82 -6.90 1.46
C VAL A 133 -2.56 -7.20 2.25
N TYR A 134 -1.77 -6.16 2.53
CA TYR A 134 -0.52 -6.31 3.27
C TYR A 134 -0.78 -6.48 4.77
N GLU A 135 -0.36 -7.61 5.32
CA GLU A 135 -0.30 -7.81 6.76
C GLU A 135 0.97 -7.16 7.32
N GLY A 136 0.82 -5.97 7.91
CA GLY A 136 1.91 -5.26 8.56
C GLY A 136 2.17 -5.72 9.99
N TRP A 137 3.35 -5.37 10.52
CA TRP A 137 3.66 -5.55 11.94
C TRP A 137 2.83 -4.60 12.79
N GLY A 138 2.21 -5.10 13.85
CA GLY A 138 1.52 -4.26 14.83
C GLY A 138 2.43 -3.13 15.33
N ASP A 139 1.86 -1.94 15.50
CA ASP A 139 2.47 -0.85 16.26
C ASP A 139 3.03 -1.36 17.60
N LEU A 140 4.35 -1.26 17.74
CA LEU A 140 5.10 -1.59 18.96
C LEU A 140 5.34 -0.35 19.84
N GLY A 141 4.75 0.81 19.47
CA GLY A 141 4.88 2.08 20.16
C GLY A 141 4.00 2.19 21.41
N SER A 142 4.65 2.50 22.55
CA SER A 142 4.10 3.03 23.81
C SER A 142 3.10 2.19 24.63
N LEU A 143 2.37 1.23 24.03
CA LEU A 143 1.44 0.37 24.78
C LEU A 143 2.11 -0.85 25.43
N TYR A 144 3.28 -1.24 24.92
CA TYR A 144 4.05 -2.36 25.44
C TYR A 144 5.47 -1.89 25.75
N GLY A 145 5.94 -2.13 26.97
CA GLY A 145 7.37 -1.96 27.26
C GLY A 145 8.17 -2.91 26.37
N PHE A 146 9.33 -2.46 25.87
CA PHE A 146 10.22 -3.34 25.13
C PHE A 146 11.30 -3.90 26.08
N PRO A 147 11.49 -5.24 26.16
CA PRO A 147 10.80 -6.27 25.40
C PRO A 147 9.39 -6.59 25.93
N VAL A 148 8.49 -6.97 25.02
CA VAL A 148 7.13 -7.44 25.34
C VAL A 148 7.22 -8.76 26.11
N THR A 149 6.50 -8.88 27.22
CA THR A 149 6.46 -10.14 27.99
C THR A 149 5.55 -11.17 27.32
N ASP A 150 5.79 -12.46 27.54
CA ASP A 150 4.94 -13.54 26.98
C ASP A 150 3.46 -13.40 27.34
N SER A 151 3.13 -12.73 28.44
CA SER A 151 1.74 -12.46 28.86
C SER A 151 1.05 -11.32 28.11
N GLN A 152 1.78 -10.60 27.25
CA GLN A 152 1.31 -9.47 26.46
C GLN A 152 1.26 -9.77 24.94
N LEU A 153 1.63 -11.00 24.55
CA LEU A 153 1.46 -11.59 23.22
C LEU A 153 0.16 -12.41 23.18
#